data_AF-A0A1H6X2I4-F1
#
_entry.id   AF-A0A1H6X2I4-F1
#
_cell.length_a   1.000
_cell.length_b   1.000
_cell.length_c   1.000
_cell.angle_alpha   90.00
_cell.angle_beta   90.00
_cell.angle_gamma   90.00
#
_symmetry.space_group_name_H-M   'P 1'
#
loop_
_entity.id
_entity.type
_entity.pdbx_description
1 polymer ?
#
loop_
_entity_poly.entity_id
_entity_poly.type
_entity_poly.pdbx_seq_one_letter_code
_entity_poly.pdbx_strand_id
1 'polypeptide(L)'
;MPFGSVFRHSPLLFILGSSFWNFVGGGVLGFFINIPVINYFEHGTYLTVAHAHAATFGTFGLLALGLCTHILRVVSPEVAWEPGWFQATFWLTNIGLVVMTVASLLPLGFSQLRTVYAEGYDAARSPEFYERPRNKRLLWARSLGDVPMILGATTFALGAIRHLLAARNDAEKLPA
;
A
#
# COMPACT_ATOMS: atom_id res chain seq x y z
N MET A 1 21.41 12.42 18.99
CA MET A 1 21.13 10.99 18.69
C MET A 1 20.75 10.88 17.22
N PRO A 2 21.47 10.12 16.37
CA PRO A 2 21.34 10.27 14.93
C PRO A 2 20.30 9.29 14.37
N PHE A 3 19.02 9.64 14.49
CA PHE A 3 17.98 9.03 13.64
C PHE A 3 18.08 9.53 12.18
N GLY A 4 18.87 10.56 11.91
CA GLY A 4 19.03 11.15 10.57
C GLY A 4 19.80 10.30 9.54
N SER A 5 20.52 9.25 9.95
CA SER A 5 21.28 8.41 9.00
C SER A 5 20.42 7.37 8.28
N VAL A 6 19.36 6.86 8.93
CA VAL A 6 18.44 5.89 8.31
C VAL A 6 17.67 6.53 7.16
N PHE A 7 17.31 7.81 7.31
CA PHE A 7 16.63 8.62 6.29
C PHE A 7 17.48 8.95 5.05
N ARG A 8 18.80 8.82 5.14
CA ARG A 8 19.70 8.96 3.98
C ARG A 8 19.62 7.74 3.06
N HIS A 9 19.18 6.58 3.57
CA HIS A 9 19.01 5.34 2.82
C HIS A 9 17.52 5.03 2.60
N SER A 10 16.84 5.87 1.80
CA SER A 10 15.44 5.67 1.42
C SER A 10 15.07 4.23 0.98
N PRO A 11 15.93 3.48 0.26
CA PRO A 11 15.62 2.09 -0.11
C PRO A 11 15.41 1.13 1.08
N LEU A 12 16.16 1.29 2.17
CA LEU A 12 16.04 0.42 3.35
C LEU A 12 14.71 0.64 4.06
N LEU A 13 14.17 1.86 4.05
CA LEU A 13 12.84 2.15 4.61
C LEU A 13 11.76 1.35 3.91
N PHE A 14 11.80 1.29 2.57
CA PHE A 14 10.87 0.48 1.79
C PHE A 14 10.99 -1.01 2.06
N ILE A 15 12.22 -1.53 2.23
CA ILE A 15 12.44 -2.94 2.58
C ILE A 15 11.85 -3.26 3.96
N LEU A 16 12.10 -2.40 4.96
CA LEU A 16 11.54 -2.57 6.30
C LEU A 16 10.00 -2.51 6.28
N GLY A 17 9.42 -1.56 5.53
CA GLY A 17 7.98 -1.50 5.30
C GLY A 17 7.43 -2.76 4.63
N SER A 18 8.11 -3.25 3.59
CA SER A 18 7.77 -4.51 2.92
C SER A 18 7.78 -5.68 3.88
N SER A 19 8.80 -5.80 4.74
CA SER A 19 8.88 -6.87 5.74
C SER A 19 7.74 -6.79 6.76
N PHE A 20 7.38 -5.58 7.21
CA PHE A 20 6.23 -5.36 8.09
C PHE A 20 4.92 -5.82 7.45
N TRP A 21 4.66 -5.41 6.22
CA TRP A 21 3.44 -5.80 5.50
C TRP A 21 3.43 -7.26 5.06
N ASN A 22 4.59 -7.88 4.85
CA ASN A 22 4.68 -9.31 4.66
C ASN A 22 4.17 -10.07 5.87
N PHE A 23 4.52 -9.62 7.08
CA PHE A 23 3.99 -10.20 8.30
C PHE A 23 2.50 -9.90 8.48
N VAL A 24 2.08 -8.63 8.35
CA VAL A 24 0.68 -8.23 8.63
C VAL A 24 -0.28 -8.65 7.52
N GLY A 25 -0.02 -8.23 6.28
CA GLY A 25 -0.84 -8.53 5.13
C GLY A 25 -0.72 -9.98 4.70
N GLY A 26 0.52 -10.45 4.46
CA GLY A 26 0.79 -11.83 4.03
C GLY A 26 0.52 -12.85 5.13
N GLY A 27 1.05 -12.62 6.33
CA GLY A 27 0.94 -13.53 7.47
C GLY A 27 -0.41 -13.45 8.18
N VAL A 28 -0.66 -12.37 8.92
CA VAL A 28 -1.83 -12.27 9.82
C VAL A 28 -3.16 -12.32 9.05
N LEU A 29 -3.34 -11.44 8.06
CA LEU A 29 -4.59 -11.40 7.28
C LEU A 29 -4.72 -12.61 6.37
N GLY A 30 -3.61 -13.06 5.75
CA GLY A 30 -3.61 -14.24 4.89
C GLY A 30 -3.95 -15.52 5.64
N PHE A 31 -3.37 -15.71 6.83
CA PHE A 31 -3.69 -16.85 7.69
C PHE A 31 -5.15 -16.83 8.16
N PHE A 32 -5.67 -15.65 8.53
CA PHE A 32 -7.06 -15.51 8.97
C PHE A 32 -8.05 -16.03 7.92
N ILE A 33 -7.87 -15.63 6.65
CA ILE A 33 -8.76 -16.06 5.56
C ILE A 33 -8.44 -17.45 5.00
N ASN A 34 -7.33 -18.07 5.42
CA ASN A 34 -6.93 -19.40 4.95
C ASN A 34 -7.63 -20.53 5.72
N ILE A 35 -8.00 -20.29 6.98
CA ILE A 35 -8.64 -21.29 7.84
C ILE A 35 -9.93 -21.78 7.16
N PRO A 36 -10.10 -23.09 6.86
CA PRO A 36 -11.21 -23.58 6.03
C PRO A 36 -12.60 -23.21 6.54
N VAL A 37 -12.80 -23.22 7.87
CA VAL A 37 -14.08 -22.83 8.47
C VAL A 37 -14.38 -21.33 8.29
N ILE A 38 -13.36 -20.47 8.23
CA ILE A 38 -13.54 -19.04 7.95
C ILE A 38 -13.70 -18.84 6.44
N ASN A 39 -12.84 -19.50 5.64
CA ASN A 39 -12.85 -19.39 4.18
C ASN A 39 -14.22 -19.76 3.59
N TYR A 40 -14.86 -20.78 4.13
CA TYR A 40 -16.22 -21.16 3.73
C TYR A 40 -17.21 -19.97 3.74
N PHE A 41 -17.08 -19.04 4.69
CA PHE A 41 -17.94 -17.86 4.79
C PHE A 41 -17.33 -16.58 4.20
N GLU A 42 -16.00 -16.45 4.14
CA GLU A 42 -15.34 -15.22 3.70
C GLU A 42 -14.83 -15.24 2.26
N HIS A 43 -14.88 -16.39 1.58
CA HIS A 43 -14.42 -16.51 0.20
C HIS A 43 -15.08 -15.46 -0.70
N GLY A 44 -14.28 -14.65 -1.39
CA GLY A 44 -14.80 -13.61 -2.29
C GLY A 44 -15.41 -12.38 -1.59
N THR A 45 -15.08 -12.15 -0.32
CA THR A 45 -15.55 -10.99 0.46
C THR A 45 -14.49 -9.87 0.58
N TYR A 46 -14.86 -8.77 1.22
CA TYR A 46 -13.95 -7.64 1.48
C TYR A 46 -12.75 -7.99 2.38
N LEU A 47 -12.77 -9.12 3.11
CA LEU A 47 -11.58 -9.60 3.85
C LEU A 47 -10.49 -10.09 2.89
N THR A 48 -10.86 -10.75 1.79
CA THR A 48 -9.92 -11.08 0.71
C THR A 48 -9.33 -9.82 0.10
N VAL A 49 -10.14 -8.76 -0.09
CA VAL A 49 -9.67 -7.47 -0.62
C VAL A 49 -8.69 -6.78 0.34
N ALA A 50 -8.97 -6.82 1.65
CA ALA A 50 -8.08 -6.31 2.68
C ALA A 50 -6.72 -7.04 2.66
N HIS A 51 -6.74 -8.37 2.65
CA HIS A 51 -5.53 -9.18 2.52
C HIS A 51 -4.77 -8.85 1.23
N ALA A 52 -5.45 -8.79 0.09
CA ALA A 52 -4.82 -8.55 -1.20
C ALA A 52 -4.08 -7.20 -1.25
N HIS A 53 -4.68 -6.10 -0.78
CA HIS A 53 -3.98 -4.81 -0.78
C HIS A 53 -2.80 -4.80 0.19
N ALA A 54 -3.00 -5.32 1.41
CA ALA A 54 -1.96 -5.37 2.43
C ALA A 54 -0.79 -6.27 2.03
N ALA A 55 -1.04 -7.39 1.36
CA ALA A 55 -0.01 -8.33 0.92
C ALA A 55 0.62 -7.93 -0.41
N THR A 56 -0.19 -7.67 -1.46
CA THR A 56 0.34 -7.39 -2.79
C THR A 56 1.06 -6.05 -2.84
N PHE A 57 0.40 -4.96 -2.45
CA PHE A 57 1.06 -3.67 -2.46
C PHE A 57 2.00 -3.52 -1.27
N GLY A 58 1.55 -3.90 -0.06
CA GLY A 58 2.37 -3.73 1.15
C GLY A 58 3.68 -4.51 1.10
N THR A 59 3.68 -5.76 0.61
CA THR A 59 4.93 -6.52 0.44
C THR A 59 5.60 -6.18 -0.88
N PHE A 60 5.02 -6.64 -2.01
CA PHE A 60 5.71 -6.58 -3.29
C PHE A 60 5.76 -5.16 -3.87
N GLY A 61 4.72 -4.35 -3.65
CA GLY A 61 4.70 -2.95 -4.09
C GLY A 61 5.77 -2.11 -3.38
N LEU A 62 5.87 -2.17 -2.06
CA LEU A 62 6.93 -1.46 -1.33
C LEU A 62 8.32 -1.98 -1.69
N LEU A 63 8.49 -3.30 -1.84
CA LEU A 63 9.77 -3.87 -2.29
C LEU A 63 10.18 -3.32 -3.67
N ALA A 64 9.24 -3.26 -4.62
CA ALA A 64 9.47 -2.71 -5.94
C ALA A 64 9.85 -1.22 -5.89
N LEU A 65 9.12 -0.40 -5.10
CA LEU A 65 9.46 1.01 -4.89
C LEU A 65 10.83 1.20 -4.26
N GLY A 66 11.21 0.32 -3.31
CA GLY A 66 12.54 0.31 -2.70
C GLY A 66 13.64 0.05 -3.72
N LEU A 67 13.46 -0.96 -4.58
CA LEU A 67 14.40 -1.27 -5.67
C LEU A 67 14.50 -0.12 -6.67
N CYS A 68 13.38 0.44 -7.13
CA CYS A 68 13.38 1.60 -8.02
C CYS A 68 14.08 2.80 -7.40
N THR A 69 13.86 3.07 -6.10
CA THR A 69 14.55 4.14 -5.36
C THR A 69 16.06 3.88 -5.29
N HIS A 70 16.48 2.61 -5.12
CA HIS A 70 17.88 2.23 -5.11
C HIS A 70 18.53 2.48 -6.48
N ILE A 71 17.88 2.05 -7.57
CA ILE A 71 18.36 2.30 -8.93
C ILE A 71 18.49 3.81 -9.17
N LEU A 72 17.46 4.60 -8.82
CA LEU A 72 17.50 6.06 -8.94
C LEU A 72 18.65 6.69 -8.15
N ARG A 73 18.94 6.17 -6.95
CA ARG A 73 20.07 6.64 -6.15
C ARG A 73 21.42 6.40 -6.82
N VAL A 74 21.57 5.27 -7.50
CA VAL A 74 22.81 4.87 -8.19
C VAL A 74 23.03 5.71 -9.45
N VAL A 75 21.97 5.99 -10.23
CA VAL A 75 22.10 6.72 -11.50
C VAL A 75 22.05 8.24 -11.36
N SER A 76 21.53 8.76 -10.25
CA SER A 76 21.41 10.21 -10.06
C SER A 76 22.72 10.83 -9.57
N PRO A 77 23.12 12.00 -10.10
CA PRO A 77 24.25 12.77 -9.57
C PRO A 77 24.01 13.17 -8.11
N GLU A 78 25.08 13.19 -7.30
CA GLU A 78 24.98 13.52 -5.85
C GLU A 78 24.31 14.87 -5.58
N VAL A 79 24.59 15.88 -6.41
CA VAL A 79 24.04 17.23 -6.28
C VAL A 79 22.52 17.28 -6.55
N ALA A 80 22.00 16.33 -7.34
CA ALA A 80 20.60 16.27 -7.71
C ALA A 80 19.77 15.33 -6.81
N TRP A 81 20.41 14.60 -5.90
CA TRP A 81 19.73 13.62 -5.04
C TRP A 81 18.90 14.29 -3.94
N GLU A 82 17.59 14.18 -4.05
CA GLU A 82 16.63 14.70 -3.08
C GLU A 82 15.83 13.55 -2.42
N PRO A 83 16.24 13.05 -1.25
CA PRO A 83 15.59 11.89 -0.62
C PRO A 83 14.14 12.17 -0.16
N GLY A 84 13.75 13.45 -0.05
CA GLY A 84 12.43 13.87 0.43
C GLY A 84 11.27 13.32 -0.41
N TRP A 85 11.42 13.21 -1.73
CA TRP A 85 10.40 12.63 -2.62
C TRP A 85 10.06 11.19 -2.26
N PHE A 86 11.10 10.40 -1.97
CA PHE A 86 10.95 8.97 -1.68
C PHE A 86 10.50 8.74 -0.23
N GLN A 87 10.91 9.58 0.71
CA GLN A 87 10.40 9.55 2.09
C GLN A 87 8.90 9.93 2.14
N ALA A 88 8.50 10.98 1.41
CA ALA A 88 7.10 11.36 1.30
C ALA A 88 6.26 10.24 0.67
N THR A 89 6.76 9.62 -0.42
CA THR A 89 6.14 8.43 -1.02
C THR A 89 5.93 7.32 0.00
N PHE A 90 6.97 6.99 0.78
CA PHE A 90 6.91 5.92 1.77
C PHE A 90 5.80 6.19 2.79
N TRP A 91 5.76 7.39 3.38
CA TRP A 91 4.77 7.73 4.39
C TRP A 91 3.35 7.82 3.83
N LEU A 92 3.18 8.46 2.67
CA LEU A 92 1.87 8.59 2.02
C LEU A 92 1.27 7.23 1.68
N THR A 93 2.07 6.34 1.09
CA THR A 93 1.58 5.00 0.73
C THR A 93 1.34 4.11 1.94
N ASN A 94 2.17 4.16 2.99
CA ASN A 94 1.93 3.39 4.22
C ASN A 94 0.72 3.90 5.00
N ILE A 95 0.58 5.22 5.19
CA ILE A 95 -0.60 5.79 5.85
C ILE A 95 -1.86 5.46 5.06
N GLY A 96 -1.83 5.63 3.73
CA GLY A 96 -2.97 5.29 2.89
C GLY A 96 -3.36 3.81 2.95
N LEU A 97 -2.38 2.91 2.93
CA LEU A 97 -2.62 1.47 3.06
C LEU A 97 -3.20 1.10 4.43
N VAL A 98 -2.70 1.69 5.52
CA VAL A 98 -3.27 1.50 6.88
C VAL A 98 -4.70 2.00 6.92
N VAL A 99 -4.95 3.24 6.48
CA VAL A 99 -6.27 3.87 6.55
C VAL A 99 -7.28 3.11 5.71
N MET A 100 -6.97 2.72 4.46
CA MET A 100 -7.92 1.96 3.63
C MET A 100 -8.27 0.61 4.28
N THR A 101 -7.27 -0.05 4.86
CA THR A 101 -7.43 -1.39 5.41
C THR A 101 -8.25 -1.35 6.69
N VAL A 102 -7.91 -0.44 7.61
CA VAL A 102 -8.53 -0.36 8.94
C VAL A 102 -9.85 0.40 8.93
N ALA A 103 -9.97 1.49 8.18
CA ALA A 103 -11.18 2.34 8.20
C ALA A 103 -12.29 1.82 7.27
N SER A 104 -11.97 1.00 6.26
CA SER A 104 -12.93 0.51 5.27
C SER A 104 -12.92 -1.00 5.12
N LEU A 105 -11.82 -1.58 4.61
CA LEU A 105 -11.84 -2.96 4.10
C LEU A 105 -12.09 -4.00 5.20
N LEU A 106 -11.38 -3.91 6.34
CA LEU A 106 -11.57 -4.84 7.45
C LEU A 106 -12.96 -4.72 8.08
N PRO A 107 -13.45 -3.53 8.49
CA PRO A 107 -14.80 -3.41 9.06
C PRO A 107 -15.90 -3.89 8.09
N LEU A 108 -15.77 -3.56 6.80
CA LEU A 108 -16.74 -3.99 5.80
C LEU A 108 -16.66 -5.50 5.56
N GLY A 109 -15.46 -6.06 5.54
CA GLY A 109 -15.22 -7.50 5.45
C GLY A 109 -15.81 -8.28 6.64
N PHE A 110 -15.62 -7.84 7.87
CA PHE A 110 -16.25 -8.46 9.04
C PHE A 110 -17.78 -8.31 9.04
N SER A 111 -18.28 -7.16 8.59
CA SER A 111 -19.73 -6.97 8.38
C SER A 111 -20.28 -7.95 7.34
N GLN A 112 -19.52 -8.20 6.27
CA GLN A 112 -19.89 -9.14 5.22
C GLN A 112 -19.85 -10.57 5.73
N LEU A 113 -18.77 -10.98 6.40
CA LEU A 113 -18.61 -12.29 7.04
C LEU A 113 -19.78 -12.61 7.99
N ARG A 114 -20.16 -11.65 8.85
CA ARG A 114 -21.32 -11.80 9.74
C ARG A 114 -22.62 -12.02 8.95
N THR A 115 -22.79 -11.31 7.85
CA THR A 115 -24.00 -11.41 7.01
C THR A 115 -24.05 -12.77 6.32
N VAL A 116 -22.91 -13.26 5.80
CA VAL A 116 -22.84 -14.62 5.23
C VAL A 116 -23.24 -15.66 6.27
N TYR A 117 -22.71 -15.54 7.49
CA TYR A 117 -23.00 -16.48 8.59
C TYR A 117 -24.47 -16.46 9.04
N ALA A 118 -25.09 -15.27 9.11
CA ALA A 118 -26.44 -15.12 9.68
C ALA A 118 -27.58 -15.18 8.65
N GLU A 119 -27.33 -14.71 7.42
CA GLU A 119 -28.36 -14.47 6.40
C GLU A 119 -28.12 -15.26 5.12
N GLY A 120 -26.90 -15.76 4.88
CA GLY A 120 -26.52 -16.47 3.67
C GLY A 120 -25.57 -15.68 2.76
N TYR A 121 -24.86 -16.41 1.89
CA TYR A 121 -23.83 -15.82 1.03
C TYR A 121 -24.40 -14.90 -0.04
N ASP A 122 -25.56 -15.24 -0.60
CA ASP A 122 -26.32 -14.43 -1.55
C ASP A 122 -26.70 -13.07 -0.95
N ALA A 123 -27.20 -13.05 0.29
CA ALA A 123 -27.55 -11.82 1.00
C ALA A 123 -26.34 -10.90 1.21
N ALA A 124 -25.18 -11.45 1.56
CA ALA A 124 -23.95 -10.67 1.75
C ALA A 124 -23.34 -10.14 0.44
N ARG A 125 -23.72 -10.72 -0.71
CA ARG A 125 -23.27 -10.34 -2.04
C ARG A 125 -24.29 -9.51 -2.82
N SER A 126 -25.48 -9.32 -2.26
CA SER A 126 -26.57 -8.58 -2.89
C SER A 126 -26.31 -7.06 -2.91
N PRO A 127 -26.93 -6.31 -3.83
CA PRO A 127 -26.86 -4.84 -3.83
C PRO A 127 -27.36 -4.23 -2.51
N GLU A 128 -28.39 -4.82 -1.91
CA GLU A 128 -29.00 -4.34 -0.67
C GLU A 128 -28.00 -4.34 0.49
N PHE A 129 -27.07 -5.31 0.54
CA PHE A 129 -25.99 -5.30 1.54
C PHE A 129 -25.13 -4.04 1.43
N TYR A 130 -24.75 -3.63 0.22
CA TYR A 130 -23.89 -2.46 0.01
C TYR A 130 -24.62 -1.14 0.29
N GLU A 131 -25.93 -1.09 0.04
CA GLU A 131 -26.76 0.10 0.31
C GLU A 131 -27.11 0.28 1.80
N ARG A 132 -26.82 -0.70 2.68
CA ARG A 132 -27.00 -0.53 4.13
C ARG A 132 -26.23 0.73 4.60
N PRO A 133 -26.84 1.64 5.40
CA PRO A 133 -26.22 2.93 5.75
C PRO A 133 -24.82 2.82 6.35
N ARG A 134 -24.56 1.80 7.18
CA ARG A 134 -23.22 1.56 7.73
C ARG A 134 -22.21 1.16 6.65
N ASN A 135 -22.58 0.24 5.76
CA ASN A 135 -21.68 -0.30 4.73
C ASN A 135 -21.33 0.77 3.70
N LYS A 136 -22.31 1.59 3.31
CA LYS A 136 -22.10 2.76 2.45
C LYS A 136 -21.10 3.75 3.06
N ARG A 137 -21.20 4.03 4.37
CA ARG A 137 -20.21 4.89 5.06
C ARG A 137 -18.81 4.30 5.05
N LEU A 138 -18.67 2.99 5.25
CA LEU A 138 -17.37 2.31 5.19
C LEU A 138 -16.76 2.38 3.78
N LEU A 139 -17.58 2.17 2.74
CA LEU A 139 -17.15 2.32 1.35
C LEU A 139 -16.63 3.72 1.05
N TRP A 140 -17.32 4.77 1.52
CA TRP A 140 -16.85 6.16 1.37
C TRP A 140 -15.64 6.48 2.24
N ALA A 141 -15.54 5.90 3.44
CA ALA A 141 -14.37 6.07 4.31
C ALA A 141 -13.08 5.55 3.63
N ARG A 142 -13.20 4.63 2.66
CA ARG A 142 -12.08 4.17 1.83
C ARG A 142 -11.33 5.32 1.16
N SER A 143 -12.04 6.35 0.71
CA SER A 143 -11.44 7.50 0.03
C SER A 143 -10.38 8.22 0.89
N LEU A 144 -10.49 8.14 2.22
CA LEU A 144 -9.49 8.68 3.15
C LEU A 144 -8.14 7.96 3.05
N GLY A 145 -8.12 6.69 2.67
CA GLY A 145 -6.91 5.91 2.40
C GLY A 145 -6.49 5.95 0.93
N ASP A 146 -7.44 6.03 0.00
CA ASP A 146 -7.14 6.09 -1.43
C ASP A 146 -6.44 7.41 -1.80
N VAL A 147 -6.84 8.55 -1.21
CA VAL A 147 -6.20 9.86 -1.47
C VAL A 147 -4.69 9.86 -1.17
N PRO A 148 -4.22 9.50 0.04
CA PRO A 148 -2.78 9.46 0.31
C PRO A 148 -2.04 8.40 -0.53
N MET A 149 -2.68 7.29 -0.91
CA MET A 149 -2.08 6.34 -1.86
C MET A 149 -1.82 6.97 -3.23
N ILE A 150 -2.80 7.69 -3.78
CA ILE A 150 -2.68 8.39 -5.05
C ILE A 150 -1.59 9.46 -4.95
N LEU A 151 -1.61 10.27 -3.89
CA LEU A 151 -0.57 11.29 -3.65
C LEU A 151 0.82 10.66 -3.53
N GLY A 152 0.95 9.51 -2.87
CA GLY A 152 2.19 8.77 -2.75
C GLY A 152 2.71 8.30 -4.11
N ALA A 153 1.83 7.71 -4.93
CA ALA A 153 2.17 7.28 -6.29
C ALA A 153 2.57 8.47 -7.19
N THR A 154 1.84 9.58 -7.12
CA THR A 154 2.17 10.80 -7.87
C THR A 154 3.50 11.39 -7.41
N THR A 155 3.74 11.46 -6.10
CA THR A 155 5.00 11.97 -5.53
C THR A 155 6.18 11.11 -6.00
N PHE A 156 6.03 9.79 -6.02
CA PHE A 156 7.06 8.89 -6.53
C PHE A 156 7.34 9.12 -8.01
N ALA A 157 6.29 9.20 -8.83
CA ALA A 157 6.43 9.38 -10.28
C ALA A 157 7.14 10.71 -10.61
N LEU A 158 6.72 11.81 -9.97
CA LEU A 158 7.35 13.13 -10.17
C LEU A 158 8.80 13.14 -9.68
N GLY A 159 9.06 12.54 -8.51
CA GLY A 159 10.40 12.37 -7.98
C GLY A 159 11.29 11.57 -8.94
N ALA A 160 10.81 10.43 -9.44
CA ALA A 160 11.54 9.60 -10.40
C ALA A 160 11.85 10.35 -11.70
N ILE A 161 10.86 11.05 -12.28
CA ILE A 161 11.05 11.84 -13.51
C ILE A 161 12.14 12.91 -13.29
N ARG A 162 12.07 13.68 -12.20
CA ARG A 162 13.07 14.72 -11.88
C ARG A 162 14.48 14.15 -11.80
N HIS A 163 14.65 13.02 -11.12
CA HIS A 163 15.96 12.38 -10.92
C HIS A 163 16.50 11.76 -12.23
N LEU A 164 15.64 11.13 -13.03
CA LEU A 164 16.02 10.60 -14.35
C LEU A 164 16.44 11.71 -15.33
N LEU A 165 15.73 12.84 -15.33
CA LEU A 165 16.10 14.01 -16.14
C LEU A 165 17.45 14.59 -15.70
N ALA A 166 17.71 14.64 -14.39
CA ALA A 166 19.00 15.09 -13.86
C ALA A 166 20.14 14.14 -14.28
N ALA A 167 19.93 12.83 -14.18
CA ALA A 167 20.89 11.82 -14.62
C ALA A 167 21.19 11.92 -16.13
N ARG A 168 20.17 12.09 -16.97
CA ARG A 168 20.35 12.27 -18.41
C ARG A 168 21.19 13.50 -18.74
N ASN A 169 20.86 14.64 -18.14
CA ASN A 169 21.57 15.90 -18.39
C ASN A 169 23.02 15.88 -17.89
N ASP A 170 23.35 15.03 -16.93
CA ASP A 170 24.73 14.84 -16.46
C ASP A 170 25.53 13.94 -17.42
N ALA A 171 24.91 12.86 -17.90
CA ALA A 171 25.51 11.98 -18.90
C ALA A 171 25.85 12.70 -20.21
N GLU A 172 25.01 13.65 -20.65
CA GLU A 172 25.26 14.48 -21.84
C GLU A 172 26.48 15.42 -21.71
N LYS A 173 27.00 15.65 -20.50
CA LYS A 173 28.16 16.54 -20.27
C LYS A 173 29.50 15.80 -20.34
N LEU A 174 29.51 14.47 -20.43
CA LEU A 174 30.73 13.69 -20.48
C LEU A 174 31.33 13.76 -21.91
N PRO A 175 32.62 14.10 -22.07
CA PRO A 175 33.28 14.01 -23.37
C PRO A 175 33.33 12.55 -23.84
N ALA A 176 33.10 12.35 -25.14
CA ALA A 176 33.10 11.04 -25.80
C ALA A 176 34.46 10.33 -25.77
#